data_AF-A0A2L2Z5I3-F1
#
_entry.id   AF-A0A2L2Z5I3-F1
#
_cell.length_a   1.000
_cell.length_b   1.000
_cell.length_c   1.000
_cell.angle_alpha   90.00
_cell.angle_beta   90.00
_cell.angle_gamma   90.00
#
_symmetry.space_group_name_H-M   'P 1'
#
loop_
_entity.id
_entity.type
_entity.pdbx_description
1 polymer ?
#
loop_
_entity_poly.entity_id
_entity_poly.type
_entity_poly.pdbx_seq_one_letter_code
_entity_poly.pdbx_strand_id
1 'polypeptide(L)'
;MIGLDVNKKILNLAGGEQLKPEYIRMNPHHGVLTIDDNGFYLLESRSICTFLVNKFSPDCPLNTKAPKERALVFRLLYFDICTLYKAEGEY
;
A
#
# COMPACT_ATOMS: atom_id res chain seq x y z
N MET A 1 -4.56 14.44 -4.08
CA MET A 1 -4.59 13.53 -2.90
C MET A 1 -6.05 13.27 -2.54
N ILE A 2 -6.39 12.06 -2.07
CA ILE A 2 -7.79 11.66 -1.77
C ILE A 2 -8.32 12.16 -0.40
N GLY A 3 -7.55 12.97 0.33
CA GLY A 3 -8.05 13.72 1.50
C GLY A 3 -8.49 12.89 2.70
N LEU A 4 -8.02 11.65 2.84
CA LEU A 4 -8.40 10.76 3.95
C LEU A 4 -7.81 11.21 5.28
N ASP A 5 -8.67 11.28 6.30
CA ASP A 5 -8.24 11.33 7.70
C ASP A 5 -7.79 9.94 8.14
N VAL A 6 -6.52 9.81 8.49
CA VAL A 6 -5.89 8.52 8.78
C VAL A 6 -5.19 8.58 10.14
N ASN A 7 -5.42 7.57 10.97
CA ASN A 7 -4.69 7.41 12.22
C ASN A 7 -3.27 6.89 11.94
N LYS A 8 -2.31 7.81 11.88
CA LYS A 8 -0.90 7.49 11.61
C LYS A 8 -0.24 6.92 12.87
N LYS A 9 0.26 5.70 12.79
CA LYS A 9 1.11 5.09 13.83
C LYS A 9 2.56 5.12 13.36
N ILE A 10 3.41 5.86 14.07
CA ILE A 10 4.85 5.89 13.81
C ILE A 10 5.46 4.62 14.40
N LEU A 11 6.30 3.93 13.63
CA LEU A 11 6.94 2.69 14.02
C LEU A 11 8.47 2.87 14.04
N ASN A 12 9.11 2.57 15.16
CA ASN A 12 10.57 2.63 15.29
C ASN A 12 11.22 1.36 14.72
N LEU A 13 11.76 1.47 13.51
CA LEU A 13 12.36 0.34 12.81
C LEU A 13 13.69 -0.10 13.40
N ALA A 14 14.51 0.85 13.86
CA ALA A 14 15.78 0.58 14.53
C ALA A 14 15.57 -0.11 15.88
N GLY A 15 14.45 0.19 16.55
CA GLY A 15 14.01 -0.48 17.78
C GLY A 15 13.32 -1.83 17.56
N GLY A 16 13.17 -2.28 16.32
CA GLY A 16 12.57 -3.57 15.99
C GLY A 16 11.07 -3.68 16.27
N GLU A 17 10.33 -2.56 16.28
CA GLU A 17 8.90 -2.60 16.62
C GLU A 17 8.05 -3.41 15.64
N GLN A 18 8.47 -3.48 14.37
CA GLN A 18 7.89 -4.36 13.34
C GLN A 18 8.07 -5.87 13.63
N LEU A 19 8.97 -6.21 14.56
CA LEU A 19 9.24 -7.59 14.97
C LEU A 19 8.45 -7.99 16.23
N LYS A 20 7.74 -7.06 16.86
CA LYS A 20 6.94 -7.36 18.05
C LYS A 20 5.74 -8.24 17.67
N PRO A 21 5.33 -9.22 18.51
CA PRO A 21 4.26 -10.16 18.19
C PRO A 21 2.94 -9.49 17.77
N GLU A 22 2.60 -8.35 18.38
CA GLU A 22 1.41 -7.57 18.05
C GLU A 22 1.43 -7.04 16.61
N TYR A 23 2.60 -6.65 16.09
CA TYR A 23 2.75 -6.17 14.71
C TYR A 23 2.80 -7.34 13.73
N ILE A 24 3.50 -8.42 14.08
CA ILE A 24 3.58 -9.64 13.27
C ILE A 24 2.19 -10.25 13.03
N ARG A 25 1.31 -10.20 14.03
CA ARG A 25 -0.07 -10.67 13.88
C ARG A 25 -0.85 -9.91 12.80
N MET A 26 -0.50 -8.64 12.55
CA MET A 26 -1.09 -7.83 11.49
C MET A 26 -0.34 -8.03 10.16
N ASN A 27 0.99 -8.09 10.20
CA ASN A 27 1.86 -8.22 9.04
C ASN A 27 2.92 -9.32 9.28
N PRO A 28 2.67 -10.55 8.81
CA PRO A 28 3.60 -11.66 8.97
C PRO A 28 4.93 -11.49 8.24
N HIS A 29 5.02 -10.59 7.26
CA HIS A 29 6.24 -10.31 6.52
C HIS A 29 7.19 -9.34 7.23
N HIS A 30 6.79 -8.82 8.40
CA HIS A 30 7.57 -7.86 9.21
C HIS A 30 7.89 -6.56 8.46
N GLY A 31 7.22 -6.33 7.34
CA GLY A 31 7.41 -5.15 6.50
C GLY A 31 6.77 -3.92 7.12
N VAL A 32 7.24 -2.75 6.70
CA VAL A 32 6.56 -1.49 6.99
C VAL A 32 5.46 -1.24 5.96
N LEU A 33 4.53 -0.32 6.29
CA LEU A 33 3.35 0.03 5.47
C LEU A 33 2.23 -1.03 5.53
N THR A 34 1.61 -1.14 6.70
CA THR A 34 0.41 -1.95 6.93
C THR A 34 -0.75 -1.02 7.26
N ILE A 35 -1.92 -1.24 6.67
CA ILE A 35 -3.17 -0.59 7.11
C ILE A 35 -4.00 -1.55 7.95
N ASP A 36 -4.76 -0.99 8.87
CA ASP A 36 -5.83 -1.66 9.61
C ASP A 36 -7.14 -0.92 9.30
N ASP A 37 -7.99 -1.56 8.50
CA ASP A 37 -9.33 -1.07 8.20
C ASP A 37 -10.36 -1.93 8.95
N ASN A 38 -10.54 -1.62 10.24
CA ASN A 38 -11.49 -2.30 11.12
C ASN A 38 -11.23 -3.82 11.25
N GLY A 39 -9.97 -4.21 11.44
CA GLY A 39 -9.54 -5.60 11.54
C GLY A 39 -9.19 -6.25 10.20
N PHE A 40 -9.41 -5.55 9.08
CA PHE A 40 -8.84 -5.94 7.79
C PHE A 40 -7.43 -5.39 7.65
N TYR A 41 -6.44 -6.28 7.75
CA TYR A 41 -5.04 -5.94 7.52
C TYR A 41 -4.67 -6.10 6.06
N LEU A 42 -4.11 -5.04 5.47
CA LEU A 42 -3.60 -5.07 4.11
C LEU A 42 -2.16 -4.54 4.08
N LEU A 43 -1.35 -5.24 3.31
CA LEU A 43 0.08 -4.99 3.09
C LEU A 43 0.29 -4.54 1.64
N GLU A 44 1.54 -4.20 1.32
CA GLU A 44 2.00 -3.71 0.01
C GLU A 44 1.48 -2.32 -0.35
N SER A 45 2.40 -1.36 -0.51
CA SER A 45 2.07 0.05 -0.72
C SER A 45 1.10 0.27 -1.90
N ARG A 46 1.31 -0.43 -3.01
CA ARG A 46 0.50 -0.30 -4.23
C ARG A 46 -0.88 -0.94 -4.09
N SER A 47 -0.96 -2.06 -3.38
CA SER A 47 -2.24 -2.68 -2.99
C SER A 47 -3.03 -1.78 -2.05
N ILE A 48 -2.37 -1.18 -1.06
CA ILE A 48 -2.97 -0.18 -0.17
C ILE A 48 -3.48 1.02 -0.96
N CYS A 49 -2.69 1.60 -1.85
CA CYS A 49 -3.11 2.74 -2.67
C CYS A 49 -4.37 2.43 -3.49
N THR A 50 -4.38 1.29 -4.19
CA THR A 50 -5.54 0.88 -4.99
C THR A 50 -6.77 0.60 -4.13
N PHE A 51 -6.59 -0.04 -2.97
CA PHE A 51 -7.67 -0.28 -2.02
C PHE A 51 -8.30 1.02 -1.50
N LEU A 52 -7.48 1.97 -1.04
CA LEU A 52 -7.96 3.23 -0.48
C LEU A 52 -8.73 4.06 -1.52
N VAL A 53 -8.22 4.12 -2.76
CA VAL A 53 -8.90 4.80 -3.87
C VAL A 53 -10.23 4.10 -4.19
N ASN A 54 -10.24 2.77 -4.29
CA ASN A 54 -11.44 2.01 -4.61
C ASN A 54 -12.54 2.15 -3.55
N LYS A 55 -12.16 2.05 -2.26
CA LYS A 55 -13.11 2.04 -1.14
C LYS A 55 -13.61 3.44 -0.81
N PHE A 56 -12.71 4.42 -0.71
CA PHE A 56 -13.04 5.72 -0.13
C PHE A 56 -13.13 6.86 -1.15
N SER A 57 -12.69 6.65 -2.40
CA SER A 57 -12.80 7.67 -3.45
C SER A 57 -13.23 7.04 -4.78
N PRO A 58 -14.43 6.41 -4.83
CA PRO A 58 -14.86 5.64 -6.00
C PRO A 58 -15.01 6.49 -7.27
N ASP A 59 -15.21 7.80 -7.12
CA ASP A 59 -15.36 8.77 -8.20
C ASP A 59 -14.06 9.54 -8.47
N CYS A 60 -12.95 9.14 -7.85
CA CYS A 60 -11.64 9.72 -8.15
C CYS A 60 -11.30 9.43 -9.62
N PRO A 61 -10.71 10.40 -10.36
CA PRO A 61 -10.13 10.13 -11.67
C PRO A 61 -9.08 9.02 -11.67
N LEU A 62 -8.44 8.77 -10.52
CA LEU A 62 -7.50 7.65 -10.32
C LEU A 62 -8.19 6.28 -10.27
N ASN A 63 -9.50 6.23 -9.99
CA ASN A 63 -10.29 5.00 -9.98
C ASN A 63 -10.90 4.74 -11.36
N THR A 64 -10.08 4.30 -12.30
CA THR A 64 -10.57 3.94 -13.63
C THR A 64 -11.32 2.60 -13.55
N LYS A 65 -12.63 2.64 -13.79
CA LYS A 65 -13.49 1.45 -13.86
C LYS A 65 -13.45 0.77 -15.23
N ALA A 66 -13.08 1.50 -16.28
CA ALA A 66 -12.94 0.97 -17.63
C ALA A 66 -11.77 -0.05 -17.69
N PRO A 67 -11.97 -1.26 -18.24
CA PRO A 67 -10.94 -2.31 -18.24
C PRO A 67 -9.61 -1.89 -18.88
N LYS A 68 -9.67 -1.13 -19.98
CA LYS A 68 -8.47 -0.68 -20.71
C LYS A 68 -7.65 0.31 -19.89
N GLU A 69 -8.29 1.29 -19.27
CA GLU A 69 -7.61 2.29 -18.44
C GLU A 69 -7.03 1.66 -17.17
N ARG A 70 -7.79 0.76 -16.53
CA ARG A 70 -7.31 0.01 -15.38
C ARG A 70 -6.09 -0.85 -15.69
N ALA A 71 -6.05 -1.46 -16.88
CA ALA A 71 -4.89 -2.21 -17.33
C ALA A 71 -3.64 -1.31 -17.48
N LEU A 72 -3.80 -0.05 -17.89
CA LEU A 72 -2.67 0.90 -17.95
C LEU A 72 -2.17 1.28 -16.55
N VAL A 73 -3.08 1.50 -15.60
CA VAL A 73 -2.71 1.74 -14.19
C VAL A 73 -1.93 0.55 -13.63
N PHE A 74 -2.46 -0.66 -13.80
CA PHE A 74 -1.78 -1.88 -13.34
C PHE A 74 -0.44 -2.09 -14.01
N ARG A 75 -0.33 -1.86 -15.32
CA ARG A 75 0.95 -1.91 -16.04
C ARG A 75 2.00 -1.01 -15.39
N LEU A 76 1.64 0.21 -15.00
CA LEU A 76 2.56 1.13 -14.33
C LEU A 76 2.91 0.70 -12.91
N LEU A 77 1.93 0.22 -12.13
CA LEU A 77 2.19 -0.32 -10.79
C LEU A 77 3.11 -1.54 -10.81
N TYR A 78 2.95 -2.42 -11.81
CA TYR A 78 3.83 -3.58 -11.98
C TYR A 78 5.20 -3.20 -12.51
N PHE A 79 5.29 -2.26 -13.45
CA PHE A 79 6.58 -1.71 -13.87
C PHE A 79 7.34 -1.12 -12.68
N ASP A 80 6.64 -0.41 -11.81
CA ASP A 80 7.21 0.18 -10.61
C ASP A 80 7.75 -0.88 -9.63
N ILE A 81 6.98 -1.92 -9.28
CA ILE A 81 7.46 -3.04 -8.44
C ILE A 81 8.62 -3.81 -9.09
N CYS A 82 8.44 -4.22 -10.35
CA CYS A 82 9.27 -5.25 -10.95
C CYS A 82 10.53 -4.69 -11.60
N THR A 83 10.55 -3.39 -11.92
CA THR A 83 11.61 -2.79 -12.72
C THR A 83 12.14 -1.53 -12.05
N LEU A 84 11.32 -0.51 -11.83
CA LEU A 84 11.81 0.80 -11.40
C LEU A 84 12.36 0.76 -9.96
N TYR A 85 11.53 0.38 -8.99
CA TYR A 85 11.93 0.34 -7.58
C TYR A 85 13.09 -0.62 -7.34
N LYS A 86 13.10 -1.74 -8.08
CA LYS A 86 14.20 -2.69 -8.04
C LYS A 86 15.51 -2.06 -8.57
N ALA A 87 15.46 -1.39 -9.71
CA ALA A 87 16.63 -0.74 -10.30
C ALA A 87 17.17 0.41 -9.42
N GLU A 88 16.29 1.19 -8.79
CA GLU A 88 16.70 2.22 -7.84
C GLU A 88 17.48 1.65 -6.64
N GLY A 89 17.09 0.47 -6.14
CA GLY A 89 17.81 -0.19 -5.05
C GLY A 89 19.15 -0.82 -5.45
N GLU A 90 19.43 -0.94 -6.75
CA GLU A 90 20.68 -1.50 -7.30
C GLU A 90 21.72 -0.40 -7.61
N TYR A 91 21.37 0.88 -7.48
CA TYR A 91 22.25 2.04 -7.70
C TYR A 91 22.71 2.65 -6.36
#